data_AF-A0A7C4CNY5-F1
#
_entry.id   AF-A0A7C4CNY5-F1
#
_cell.length_a   1.000
_cell.length_b   1.000
_cell.length_c   1.000
_cell.angle_alpha   90.00
_cell.angle_beta   90.00
_cell.angle_gamma   90.00
#
_symmetry.space_group_name_H-M   'P 1'
#
loop_
_entity.id
_entity.type
_entity.pdbx_description
1 polymer ?
#
loop_
_entity_poly.entity_id
_entity_poly.type
_entity_poly.pdbx_seq_one_letter_code
_entity_poly.pdbx_strand_id
1 'polypeptide(L)'
;MGYYMTIQDVSLKAEGLERLPDGVGLFKLVDQRVVPIEWTMKWTDYFEEELVFLSRAGVRGYVEVMGEEGEYVKYVLKDGVVEVYEGAVVYPDEPSTILGK
;
A
#
# COMPACT_ATOMS: atom_id res chain seq x y z
N MET A 1 -12.71 11.26 -13.30
CA MET A 1 -11.31 11.59 -12.92
C MET A 1 -10.73 10.35 -12.26
N GLY A 2 -9.47 10.01 -12.55
CA GLY A 2 -8.81 8.89 -11.87
C GLY A 2 -8.25 9.38 -10.54
N TYR A 3 -8.55 8.67 -9.46
CA TYR A 3 -8.02 8.94 -8.13
C TYR A 3 -6.68 8.21 -7.98
N TYR A 4 -5.64 8.90 -7.50
CA TYR A 4 -4.32 8.33 -7.31
C TYR A 4 -4.03 8.13 -5.82
N MET A 5 -3.24 7.10 -5.53
CA MET A 5 -2.73 6.82 -4.20
C MET A 5 -1.21 6.80 -4.24
N THR A 6 -0.60 7.24 -3.14
CA THR A 6 0.85 7.15 -2.93
C THR A 6 1.14 6.21 -1.78
N ILE A 7 1.96 5.18 -2.02
CA ILE A 7 2.52 4.33 -0.97
C ILE A 7 3.43 5.23 -0.11
N GLN A 8 3.16 5.30 1.19
CA GLN A 8 3.95 6.09 2.14
C GLN A 8 5.01 5.22 2.81
N ASP A 9 4.66 3.97 3.10
CA ASP A 9 5.56 3.01 3.73
C ASP A 9 5.20 1.58 3.34
N VAL A 10 6.21 0.70 3.33
CA VAL A 10 6.06 -0.71 2.96
C VAL A 10 7.09 -1.57 3.68
N SER A 11 6.60 -2.65 4.28
CA SER A 11 7.45 -3.68 4.85
C SER A 11 6.82 -5.03 4.57
N LEU A 12 7.17 -5.65 3.43
CA LEU A 12 6.68 -6.97 3.04
C LEU A 12 7.83 -7.96 2.92
N LYS A 13 7.71 -9.10 3.60
CA LYS A 13 8.68 -10.19 3.61
C LYS A 13 8.13 -11.39 2.85
N ALA A 14 8.95 -11.97 1.98
CA ALA A 14 8.54 -13.03 1.09
C ALA A 14 8.65 -14.45 1.71
N GLU A 15 9.17 -14.58 2.93
CA GLU A 15 9.19 -15.84 3.72
C GLU A 15 9.64 -17.08 2.92
N GLY A 16 10.71 -16.96 2.12
CA GLY A 16 11.28 -18.07 1.34
C GLY A 16 10.74 -18.21 -0.08
N LEU A 17 9.86 -17.30 -0.52
CA LEU A 17 9.35 -17.29 -1.87
C LEU A 17 10.46 -16.96 -2.89
N GLU A 18 10.57 -17.77 -3.94
CA GLU A 18 11.57 -17.59 -5.01
C GLU A 18 11.08 -16.67 -6.14
N ARG A 19 9.75 -16.56 -6.32
CA ARG A 19 9.11 -15.73 -7.34
C ARG A 19 7.72 -15.29 -6.90
N LEU A 20 7.28 -14.09 -7.31
CA LEU A 20 5.92 -13.64 -7.04
C LEU A 20 4.87 -14.48 -7.81
N PRO A 21 3.63 -14.58 -7.30
CA PRO A 21 2.54 -15.24 -8.00
C PRO A 21 2.24 -14.58 -9.35
N ASP A 22 1.76 -15.38 -10.30
CA ASP A 22 1.20 -14.86 -11.55
C ASP A 22 0.00 -13.95 -11.23
N GLY A 23 -0.05 -12.76 -11.84
CA GLY A 23 -1.08 -11.75 -11.58
C GLY A 23 -0.65 -10.61 -10.65
N VAL A 24 0.52 -10.70 -10.01
CA VAL A 24 1.14 -9.59 -9.29
C VAL A 24 1.99 -8.77 -10.27
N GLY A 25 1.55 -7.55 -10.59
CA GLY A 25 2.18 -6.63 -11.53
C GLY A 25 2.66 -5.32 -10.91
N LEU A 26 2.17 -4.92 -9.73
CA LEU A 26 2.55 -3.68 -9.06
C LEU A 26 3.76 -3.84 -8.12
N PHE A 27 4.13 -5.08 -7.80
CA PHE A 27 5.23 -5.41 -6.90
C PHE A 27 6.31 -6.24 -7.58
N LYS A 28 7.52 -6.19 -7.02
CA LYS A 28 8.64 -7.05 -7.40
C LYS A 28 9.33 -7.64 -6.16
N LEU A 29 9.93 -8.81 -6.35
CA LEU A 29 10.74 -9.48 -5.33
C LEU A 29 12.20 -9.03 -5.46
N VAL A 30 12.77 -8.54 -4.37
CA VAL A 30 14.19 -8.15 -4.25
C VAL A 30 14.70 -8.65 -2.91
N ASP A 31 15.68 -9.55 -2.92
CA ASP A 31 16.34 -10.06 -1.70
C ASP A 31 15.36 -10.46 -0.58
N GLN A 32 14.40 -11.34 -0.88
CA GLN A 32 13.35 -11.80 0.06
C GLN A 32 12.39 -10.71 0.58
N ARG A 33 12.40 -9.52 -0.05
CA ARG A 33 11.45 -8.44 0.21
C ARG A 33 10.57 -8.20 -0.99
N VAL A 34 9.30 -7.91 -0.73
CA VAL A 34 8.37 -7.49 -1.76
C VAL A 34 8.28 -5.97 -1.71
N VAL A 35 8.61 -5.32 -2.81
CA VAL A 35 8.65 -3.86 -2.91
C VAL A 35 7.82 -3.38 -4.09
N PRO A 36 7.18 -2.20 -4.00
CA PRO A 36 6.44 -1.65 -5.12
C PRO A 36 7.38 -1.32 -6.28
N ILE A 37 6.88 -1.46 -7.51
CA ILE A 37 7.58 -1.02 -8.73
C ILE A 37 7.49 0.52 -8.83
N GLU A 38 6.31 1.07 -8.54
CA GLU A 38 6.04 2.50 -8.49
C GLU A 38 5.40 2.85 -7.14
N TRP A 39 5.76 4.02 -6.61
CA TRP A 39 5.24 4.49 -5.32
C TRP A 39 3.94 5.28 -5.44
N THR A 40 3.55 5.64 -6.67
CA THR A 40 2.28 6.30 -6.97
C THR A 40 1.56 5.46 -8.01
N MET A 41 0.28 5.21 -7.81
CA MET A 41 -0.53 4.39 -8.70
C MET A 41 -1.95 4.91 -8.78
N LYS A 42 -2.62 4.62 -9.89
CA LYS A 42 -4.05 4.86 -10.00
C LYS A 42 -4.79 3.87 -9.09
N TRP A 43 -5.68 4.38 -8.26
CA TRP A 43 -6.51 3.53 -7.40
C TRP A 43 -7.44 2.65 -8.23
N THR A 44 -7.29 1.34 -8.07
CA THR A 44 -8.08 0.32 -8.75
C THR A 44 -8.21 -0.90 -7.85
N ASP A 45 -9.30 -1.65 -7.99
CA ASP A 45 -9.55 -2.90 -7.26
C ASP A 45 -8.40 -3.93 -7.45
N TYR A 46 -7.66 -3.81 -8.54
CA TYR A 46 -6.50 -4.65 -8.87
C TYR A 46 -5.39 -4.59 -7.82
N PHE A 47 -5.17 -3.43 -7.18
CA PHE A 47 -4.16 -3.32 -6.12
C PHE A 47 -4.51 -4.22 -4.92
N GLU A 48 -5.75 -4.19 -4.47
CA GLU A 48 -6.19 -5.01 -3.33
C GLU A 48 -6.16 -6.50 -3.67
N GLU A 49 -6.52 -6.86 -4.90
CA GLU A 49 -6.40 -8.25 -5.39
C GLU A 49 -4.95 -8.74 -5.36
N GLU A 50 -3.98 -7.92 -5.78
CA GLU A 50 -2.56 -8.29 -5.70
C GLU A 50 -2.10 -8.52 -4.26
N LEU A 51 -2.52 -7.68 -3.31
CA LEU A 51 -2.20 -7.87 -1.89
C LEU A 51 -2.75 -9.21 -1.37
N VAL A 52 -3.94 -9.60 -1.81
CA VAL A 52 -4.53 -10.90 -1.49
C VAL A 52 -3.71 -12.05 -2.09
N PHE A 53 -3.27 -11.93 -3.35
CA PHE A 53 -2.38 -12.94 -3.96
C PHE A 53 -1.06 -13.07 -3.22
N LEU A 54 -0.44 -11.94 -2.84
CA LEU A 54 0.79 -11.92 -2.05
C LEU A 54 0.59 -12.60 -0.68
N SER A 55 -0.47 -12.25 0.06
CA SER A 55 -0.74 -12.84 1.37
C SER A 55 -0.93 -14.36 1.29
N ARG A 56 -1.69 -14.84 0.29
CA ARG A 56 -1.90 -16.28 0.05
C ARG A 56 -0.62 -17.02 -0.35
N ALA A 57 0.34 -16.34 -0.95
CA ALA A 57 1.65 -16.88 -1.26
C ALA A 57 2.61 -16.90 -0.05
N GLY A 58 2.15 -16.48 1.13
CA GLY A 58 2.93 -16.47 2.36
C GLY A 58 3.67 -15.16 2.64
N VAL A 59 3.47 -14.13 1.82
CA VAL A 59 4.06 -12.80 2.06
C VAL A 59 3.40 -12.18 3.30
N ARG A 60 4.22 -11.60 4.18
CA ARG A 60 3.75 -11.00 5.43
C ARG A 60 4.27 -9.58 5.63
N GLY A 61 3.48 -8.76 6.31
CA GLY A 61 3.88 -7.42 6.72
C GLY A 61 2.81 -6.37 6.39
N TYR A 62 3.20 -5.19 5.94
CA TYR A 62 2.24 -4.11 5.68
C TYR A 62 2.59 -3.21 4.49
N VAL A 63 1.57 -2.51 4.00
CA VAL A 63 1.64 -1.40 3.05
C VAL A 63 0.76 -0.26 3.58
N GLU A 64 1.29 0.97 3.61
CA GLU A 64 0.54 2.17 3.95
C GLU A 64 0.42 3.04 2.70
N VAL A 65 -0.79 3.50 2.40
CA VAL A 65 -1.11 4.33 1.24
C VAL A 65 -1.85 5.59 1.69
N MET A 66 -1.58 6.69 1.00
CA MET A 66 -2.22 7.98 1.20
C MET A 66 -2.89 8.44 -0.09
N GLY A 67 -4.12 8.91 0.05
CA GLY A 67 -4.92 9.49 -1.02
C GLY A 67 -4.70 10.98 -1.22
N GLU A 68 -5.17 11.47 -2.37
CA GLU A 68 -5.10 12.90 -2.71
C GLU A 68 -6.02 13.78 -1.84
N GLU A 69 -7.08 13.22 -1.25
CA GLU A 69 -8.04 13.96 -0.41
C GLU A 69 -7.80 13.73 1.09
N GLY A 70 -6.62 13.22 1.47
CA GLY A 70 -6.22 13.03 2.86
C GLY A 70 -6.66 11.69 3.46
N GLU A 71 -7.07 10.74 2.63
CA GLU A 71 -7.33 9.36 3.04
C GLU A 71 -6.03 8.64 3.38
N TYR A 72 -6.06 7.81 4.41
CA TYR A 72 -4.93 6.99 4.82
C TYR A 72 -5.41 5.57 5.01
N VAL A 73 -4.80 4.61 4.29
CA VAL A 73 -5.19 3.20 4.37
C VAL A 73 -3.96 2.36 4.64
N LYS A 74 -4.06 1.46 5.62
CA LYS A 74 -3.04 0.49 5.96
C LYS A 74 -3.55 -0.91 5.67
N TYR A 75 -2.79 -1.64 4.86
CA TYR A 75 -3.01 -3.04 4.56
C TYR A 75 -2.01 -3.89 5.35
N VAL A 76 -2.50 -4.89 6.08
CA VAL A 76 -1.65 -5.85 6.82
C VAL A 76 -1.87 -7.24 6.25
N LEU A 77 -0.79 -7.83 5.71
CA LEU A 77 -0.77 -9.16 5.12
C LEU A 77 -0.30 -10.17 6.16
N LYS A 78 -1.17 -11.15 6.49
CA LYS A 78 -0.83 -12.27 7.37
C LYS A 78 -1.70 -13.48 7.06
N ASP A 79 -1.12 -14.67 7.15
CA ASP A 79 -1.85 -15.95 7.14
C ASP A 79 -2.89 -16.12 5.99
N GLY A 80 -2.57 -15.61 4.79
CA GLY A 80 -3.46 -15.71 3.63
C GLY A 80 -4.63 -14.72 3.63
N VAL A 81 -4.69 -13.81 4.61
CA VAL A 81 -5.68 -12.72 4.69
C VAL A 81 -5.02 -11.36 4.59
N VAL A 82 -5.81 -10.36 4.21
CA VAL A 82 -5.43 -8.94 4.19
C VAL A 82 -6.39 -8.21 5.12
N GLU A 83 -5.85 -7.59 6.16
CA GLU A 83 -6.61 -6.70 7.03
C GLU A 83 -6.45 -5.27 6.54
N VAL A 84 -7.56 -4.55 6.44
CA VAL A 84 -7.61 -3.16 5.97
C VAL A 84 -7.98 -2.25 7.13
N TYR A 85 -7.18 -1.23 7.35
CA TYR A 85 -7.40 -0.20 8.37
C TYR A 85 -7.47 1.15 7.68
N GLU A 86 -8.63 1.79 7.74
CA GLU A 86 -8.89 3.07 7.08
C GLU A 86 -8.92 4.21 8.09
N GLY A 87 -8.41 5.36 7.68
CA GLY A 87 -8.45 6.61 8.41
C GLY A 87 -8.44 7.80 7.47
N ALA A 88 -8.62 8.99 8.03
CA ALA A 88 -8.54 10.24 7.29
C ALA A 88 -7.84 11.30 8.13
N VAL A 89 -7.05 12.14 7.48
CA VAL A 89 -6.45 13.32 8.09
C VAL A 89 -7.46 14.46 8.02
N VAL A 90 -7.82 15.00 9.19
CA VAL A 90 -8.73 16.15 9.28
C VAL A 90 -7.94 17.39 9.66
N TYR A 91 -7.95 18.39 8.77
CA TYR A 91 -7.34 19.69 9.02
C TYR A 91 -8.35 20.66 9.67
N PRO A 92 -7.89 21.60 10.51
CA PRO A 92 -8.74 22.69 11.00
C PRO A 92 -9.21 23.58 9.83
N ASP A 93 -10.39 24.18 9.97
CA ASP A 93 -10.99 25.06 8.95
C ASP A 93 -10.14 26.31 8.66
N GLU A 94 -9.34 26.76 9.63
CA GLU A 94 -8.43 27.89 9.49
C GLU A 94 -6.98 27.47 9.75
N PRO A 95 -6.00 28.04 9.02
CA PRO A 95 -4.59 27.71 9.23
C PRO A 95 -4.12 28.20 10.60
N SER A 96 -3.47 27.32 11.36
CA SER A 96 -2.91 27.66 12.68
C SER A 96 -1.73 28.65 12.59
N THR A 97 -1.05 28.74 11.45
CA THR A 97 0.06 29.67 11.19
C THR A 97 0.23 29.86 9.69
N ILE A 98 0.59 31.07 9.25
CA ILE A 98 0.97 31.37 7.87
C ILE A 98 2.45 31.74 7.83
N LEU A 99 3.28 30.91 7.21
CA LEU A 99 4.71 31.16 7.02
C LEU A 99 4.96 31.89 5.69
N GLY A 100 6.01 32.72 5.62
CA GLY A 100 6.40 33.40 4.38
C GLY A 100 5.62 34.68 4.05
N LYS A 101 5.00 35.29 5.06
CA LYS A 101 4.56 36.69 4.99
C LYS A 101 5.72 37.65 5.22
#